data_AF-A0A7J8I8J2-F1
#
_entry.id   AF-A0A7J8I8J2-F1
#
_cell.length_a   1.000
_cell.length_b   1.000
_cell.length_c   1.000
_cell.angle_alpha   90.00
_cell.angle_beta   90.00
_cell.angle_gamma   90.00
#
_symmetry.space_group_name_H-M   'P 1'
#
loop_
_entity.id
_entity.type
_entity.pdbx_description
1 polymer ?
#
loop_
_entity_poly.entity_id
_entity_poly.type
_entity_poly.pdbx_seq_one_letter_code
_entity_poly.pdbx_strand_id
1 'polypeptide(L)'
;MGKIWQAPKPTEIVKMVKQRNKSQMKEQENSIEDEINEMQLSKLSEVEFRAMILRKLNSMSKDINTTSKDIETLKTNQVEMKNDIAEIKNTLEGLTSRVEEAEDRISKLEDRVENINQSENQKEKTIRQQEDSLRELWDNWKRNNILIIGVPKEEDNGQGLENIFKEIVTENFPNLVKKEGIQVQEA
;
A
#
# COMPACT_ATOMS: atom_id res chain seq x y z
N MET A 1 0.68 27.10 6.65
CA MET A 1 1.08 26.38 5.43
C MET A 1 2.60 26.35 5.37
N GLY A 2 3.21 25.20 5.63
CA GLY A 2 4.67 25.05 5.59
C GLY A 2 5.15 24.98 4.15
N LYS A 3 6.13 25.82 3.78
CA LYS A 3 6.77 25.71 2.46
C LYS A 3 7.56 24.40 2.44
N ILE A 4 7.15 23.48 1.56
CA ILE A 4 7.90 22.25 1.28
C ILE A 4 9.23 22.69 0.68
N TRP A 5 10.32 22.40 1.39
CA TRP A 5 11.67 22.64 0.88
C TRP A 5 11.92 21.66 -0.26
N GLN A 6 11.95 22.17 -1.49
CA GLN A 6 12.31 21.35 -2.66
C GLN A 6 13.82 21.42 -2.84
N ALA A 7 14.46 20.24 -2.83
CA ALA A 7 15.86 20.13 -3.14
C ALA A 7 16.11 20.57 -4.61
N PRO A 8 17.19 21.31 -4.88
CA PRO A 8 17.52 21.76 -6.23
C PRO A 8 17.80 20.57 -7.15
N LYS A 9 17.43 20.70 -8.42
CA LYS A 9 17.66 19.64 -9.41
C LYS A 9 19.17 19.42 -9.62
N PRO A 10 19.64 18.20 -9.94
CA PRO A 10 21.05 17.94 -10.19
C PRO A 10 21.69 18.89 -11.22
N THR A 11 20.93 19.27 -12.25
CA THR A 11 21.34 20.23 -13.28
C THR A 11 21.53 21.66 -12.75
N GLU A 12 20.78 22.06 -11.72
CA GLU A 12 20.93 23.37 -11.06
C GLU A 12 22.16 23.36 -10.15
N ILE A 13 22.39 22.26 -9.42
CA ILE A 13 23.59 22.08 -8.58
C ILE A 13 24.86 22.20 -9.43
N VAL A 14 24.92 21.52 -10.58
CA VAL A 14 26.08 21.60 -11.48
C VAL A 14 26.32 23.03 -12.00
N LYS A 15 25.25 23.78 -12.33
CA LYS A 15 25.37 25.17 -12.76
C LYS A 15 25.90 26.07 -11.64
N MET A 16 25.38 25.92 -10.43
CA MET A 16 25.82 26.69 -9.25
C MET A 16 27.31 26.45 -8.94
N VAL A 17 27.75 25.18 -8.97
CA VAL A 17 29.15 24.83 -8.73
C VAL A 17 30.07 25.44 -9.80
N LYS A 18 29.70 25.37 -11.09
CA LYS A 18 30.48 25.99 -12.16
C LYS A 18 30.63 27.51 -12.00
N GLN A 19 29.55 28.20 -11.62
CA GLN A 19 29.57 29.66 -11.44
C GLN A 19 30.42 30.08 -10.24
N ARG A 20 30.35 29.32 -9.13
CA ARG A 20 31.19 29.53 -7.95
C ARG A 20 32.68 29.41 -8.29
N ASN A 21 33.07 28.32 -8.96
CA ASN A 21 34.47 28.08 -9.30
C ASN A 21 35.03 29.17 -10.24
N LYS A 22 34.23 29.61 -11.22
CA LYS A 22 34.62 30.72 -12.12
C LYS A 22 34.87 32.03 -11.37
N SER A 23 34.11 32.29 -10.31
CA SER A 23 34.26 33.53 -9.52
C SER A 23 35.51 33.47 -8.65
N GLN A 24 35.78 32.32 -8.02
CA GLN A 24 36.99 32.10 -7.21
C GLN A 24 38.28 32.22 -8.03
N MET A 25 38.30 31.71 -9.27
CA MET A 25 39.46 31.85 -10.15
C MET A 25 39.78 33.31 -10.49
N LYS A 26 38.75 34.11 -10.81
CA LYS A 26 38.94 35.55 -11.10
C LYS A 26 39.45 36.34 -9.90
N GLU A 27 39.02 35.97 -8.71
CA GLU A 27 39.43 36.64 -7.46
C GLU A 27 40.90 36.33 -7.12
N GLN A 28 41.38 35.12 -7.43
CA GLN A 28 42.80 34.76 -7.35
C GLN A 28 43.68 35.47 -8.38
N GLU A 29 43.22 35.60 -9.63
CA GLU A 29 43.97 36.31 -10.68
C GLU A 29 44.19 37.78 -10.31
N ASN A 30 43.15 38.48 -9.85
CA ASN A 30 43.25 39.89 -9.46
C ASN A 30 44.19 40.10 -8.24
N SER A 31 44.20 39.16 -7.28
CA SER A 31 45.08 39.20 -6.10
C SER A 31 46.58 39.07 -6.47
N ILE A 32 46.88 38.39 -7.58
CA ILE A 32 48.26 38.26 -8.09
C ILE A 32 48.70 39.55 -8.79
N GLU A 33 47.81 40.21 -9.52
CA GLU A 33 48.10 41.50 -10.20
C GLU A 33 48.37 42.62 -9.19
N ASP A 34 47.61 42.71 -8.10
CA ASP A 34 47.76 43.76 -7.08
C ASP A 34 49.06 43.65 -6.25
N GLU A 35 49.65 42.45 -6.12
CA GLU A 35 50.96 42.24 -5.49
C GLU A 35 52.15 42.65 -6.39
N ILE A 36 51.95 42.77 -7.71
CA ILE A 36 52.97 43.17 -8.68
C ILE A 36 52.76 44.65 -9.03
N ASN A 37 53.11 45.54 -8.11
CA ASN A 37 53.30 46.95 -8.46
C ASN A 37 54.50 47.05 -9.43
N GLU A 38 54.24 47.12 -10.74
CA GLU A 38 55.28 47.21 -11.78
C GLU A 38 56.28 48.37 -11.54
N MET A 39 55.88 49.41 -10.80
CA MET A 39 56.67 50.59 -10.44
C MET A 39 57.77 50.34 -9.38
N GLN A 40 57.80 49.16 -8.71
CA GLN A 40 58.80 48.79 -7.70
C GLN A 40 59.85 47.79 -8.20
N LEU A 41 59.59 47.05 -9.29
CA LEU A 41 60.51 46.04 -9.84
C LEU A 41 61.85 46.65 -10.33
N SER A 42 61.82 47.86 -10.87
CA SER A 42 63.00 48.56 -11.40
C SER A 42 63.91 49.20 -10.35
N LYS A 43 63.50 49.20 -9.07
CA LYS A 43 64.24 49.81 -7.95
C LYS A 43 64.91 48.80 -7.01
N LEU A 44 64.68 47.50 -7.22
CA LEU A 44 65.21 46.45 -6.36
C LEU A 44 66.67 46.15 -6.69
N SER A 45 67.47 45.86 -5.66
CA SER A 45 68.78 45.23 -5.86
C SER A 45 68.63 43.80 -6.35
N GLU A 46 69.66 43.25 -7.00
CA GLU A 46 69.65 41.88 -7.51
C GLU A 46 69.35 40.84 -6.42
N VAL A 47 69.84 41.06 -5.19
CA VAL A 47 69.60 40.18 -4.05
C VAL A 47 68.12 40.21 -3.62
N GLU A 48 67.51 41.39 -3.58
CA GLU A 48 66.09 41.55 -3.25
C GLU A 48 65.19 40.94 -4.31
N PHE A 49 65.52 41.12 -5.59
CA PHE A 49 64.81 40.49 -6.70
C PHE A 49 64.87 38.96 -6.62
N ARG A 50 66.08 38.38 -6.43
CA ARG A 50 66.25 36.93 -6.26
C ARG A 50 65.45 36.40 -5.06
N ALA A 51 65.47 37.12 -3.93
CA ALA A 51 64.70 36.74 -2.74
C ALA A 51 63.18 36.78 -2.99
N MET A 52 62.69 37.76 -3.74
CA MET A 52 61.28 37.86 -4.12
C MET A 52 60.84 36.68 -4.99
N ILE A 53 61.63 36.32 -6.01
CA ILE A 53 61.37 35.16 -6.87
C ILE A 53 61.32 33.87 -6.04
N LEU A 54 62.28 33.65 -5.14
CA LEU A 54 62.29 32.49 -4.25
C LEU A 54 61.06 32.42 -3.36
N ARG A 55 60.59 33.55 -2.81
CA ARG A 55 59.36 33.59 -2.00
C ARG A 55 58.13 33.21 -2.84
N LYS A 56 57.99 33.74 -4.05
CA LYS A 56 56.84 33.42 -4.92
C LYS A 56 56.86 31.96 -5.36
N LEU A 57 58.03 31.42 -5.74
CA LEU A 57 58.20 30.00 -6.06
C LEU A 57 57.85 29.10 -4.88
N ASN A 58 58.27 29.46 -3.67
CA ASN A 58 57.91 28.72 -2.46
C ASN A 58 56.41 28.77 -2.16
N SER A 59 55.74 29.90 -2.41
CA SER A 59 54.28 30.01 -2.30
C SER A 59 53.59 29.10 -3.30
N MET A 60 53.96 29.18 -4.58
CA MET A 60 53.41 28.32 -5.63
C MET A 60 53.62 26.83 -5.31
N SER A 61 54.80 26.46 -4.79
CA SER A 61 55.08 25.08 -4.36
C SER A 61 54.13 24.62 -3.24
N LYS A 62 53.80 25.48 -2.28
CA LYS A 62 52.82 25.16 -1.23
C LYS A 62 51.41 24.99 -1.81
N ASP A 63 51.00 25.86 -2.74
CA ASP A 63 49.69 25.80 -3.37
C ASP A 63 49.55 24.51 -4.19
N ILE A 64 50.56 24.16 -4.99
CA ILE A 64 50.62 22.90 -5.76
C ILE A 64 50.51 21.69 -4.83
N ASN A 65 51.25 21.68 -3.72
CA ASN A 65 51.20 20.56 -2.77
C ASN A 65 49.81 20.44 -2.11
N THR A 66 49.15 21.57 -1.84
CA THR A 66 47.79 21.59 -1.29
C THR A 66 46.79 21.06 -2.32
N THR A 67 46.83 21.57 -3.56
CA THR A 67 45.97 21.10 -4.66
C THR A 67 46.18 19.60 -4.93
N SER A 68 47.42 19.12 -4.85
CA SER A 68 47.72 17.69 -5.03
C SER A 68 47.03 16.82 -3.97
N LYS A 69 46.98 17.26 -2.70
CA LYS A 69 46.28 16.53 -1.63
C LYS A 69 44.77 16.55 -1.81
N ASP A 70 44.22 17.67 -2.27
CA ASP A 70 42.79 17.79 -2.57
C ASP A 70 42.41 16.85 -3.72
N ILE A 71 43.24 16.75 -4.76
CA ILE A 71 43.03 15.82 -5.89
C ILE A 71 43.01 14.36 -5.42
N GLU A 72 43.95 13.95 -4.57
CA GLU A 72 43.97 12.57 -4.04
C GLU A 72 42.72 12.28 -3.20
N THR A 73 42.27 13.25 -2.40
CA THR A 73 41.03 13.12 -1.61
C THR A 73 39.80 12.98 -2.51
N LEU A 74 39.69 13.81 -3.55
CA LEU A 74 38.61 13.73 -4.54
C LEU A 74 38.60 12.39 -5.28
N LYS A 75 39.77 11.84 -5.57
CA LYS A 75 39.91 10.54 -6.23
C LYS A 75 39.41 9.39 -5.33
N THR A 76 39.74 9.41 -4.05
CA THR A 76 39.21 8.44 -3.07
C THR A 76 37.69 8.53 -2.99
N ASN A 77 37.14 9.73 -2.79
CA ASN A 77 35.69 9.94 -2.75
C ASN A 77 35.00 9.47 -4.04
N GLN A 78 35.62 9.68 -5.19
CA GLN A 78 35.07 9.21 -6.47
C GLN A 78 34.97 7.68 -6.54
N VAL A 79 35.93 6.94 -5.98
CA VAL A 79 35.89 5.49 -5.93
C VAL A 79 34.79 5.01 -4.99
N GLU A 80 34.68 5.61 -3.80
CA GLU A 80 33.61 5.31 -2.84
C GLU A 80 32.22 5.55 -3.43
N MET A 81 32.01 6.71 -4.06
CA MET A 81 30.74 7.02 -4.73
C MET A 81 30.38 6.01 -5.84
N LYS A 82 31.37 5.49 -6.58
CA LYS A 82 31.11 4.46 -7.60
C LYS A 82 30.66 3.14 -6.98
N ASN A 83 31.23 2.77 -5.84
CA ASN A 83 30.83 1.57 -5.10
C ASN A 83 29.41 1.73 -4.55
N ASP A 84 29.10 2.86 -3.91
CA ASP A 84 27.75 3.15 -3.41
C ASP A 84 26.70 3.11 -4.53
N ILE A 85 27.01 3.68 -5.70
CA ILE A 85 26.12 3.62 -6.88
C ILE A 85 25.90 2.17 -7.34
N ALA A 86 26.94 1.33 -7.31
CA ALA A 86 26.81 -0.08 -7.67
C ALA A 86 25.93 -0.86 -6.67
N GLU A 87 26.08 -0.60 -5.38
CA GLU A 87 25.23 -1.19 -4.34
C GLU A 87 23.77 -0.75 -4.46
N ILE A 88 23.54 0.55 -4.70
CA ILE A 88 22.19 1.09 -4.97
C ILE A 88 21.58 0.40 -6.20
N LYS A 89 22.35 0.18 -7.26
CA LYS A 89 21.87 -0.49 -8.46
C LYS A 89 21.45 -1.94 -8.16
N ASN A 90 22.28 -2.69 -7.44
CA ASN A 90 21.98 -4.08 -7.09
C ASN A 90 20.75 -4.20 -6.18
N THR A 91 20.62 -3.30 -5.20
CA THR A 91 19.44 -3.26 -4.32
C THR A 91 18.17 -2.89 -5.10
N LEU A 92 18.25 -1.97 -6.06
CA LEU A 92 17.14 -1.63 -6.94
C LEU A 92 16.71 -2.81 -7.82
N GLU A 93 17.65 -3.53 -8.42
CA GLU A 93 17.36 -4.75 -9.19
C GLU A 93 16.67 -5.81 -8.33
N GLY A 94 17.16 -6.03 -7.10
CA GLY A 94 16.51 -6.95 -6.15
C GLY A 94 15.12 -6.50 -5.71
N LEU A 95 14.88 -5.19 -5.57
CA LEU A 95 13.55 -4.66 -5.30
C LEU A 95 12.60 -4.85 -6.48
N THR A 96 13.07 -4.65 -7.71
CA THR A 96 12.26 -4.88 -8.93
C THR A 96 11.77 -6.32 -8.98
N SER A 97 12.65 -7.32 -8.79
CA SER A 97 12.23 -8.73 -8.78
C SER A 97 11.22 -9.06 -7.67
N ARG A 98 11.37 -8.45 -6.49
CA ARG A 98 10.40 -8.63 -5.39
C ARG A 98 9.05 -8.02 -5.69
N VAL A 99 9.01 -6.91 -6.43
CA VAL A 99 7.75 -6.27 -6.87
C VAL A 99 7.07 -7.15 -7.92
N GLU A 100 7.79 -7.65 -8.92
CA GLU A 100 7.25 -8.58 -9.92
C GLU A 100 6.66 -9.84 -9.27
N GLU A 101 7.36 -10.44 -8.29
CA GLU A 101 6.82 -11.59 -7.54
C GLU A 101 5.56 -11.23 -6.75
N ALA A 102 5.52 -10.04 -6.14
CA ALA A 102 4.36 -9.58 -5.40
C ALA A 102 3.15 -9.34 -6.33
N GLU A 103 3.37 -8.77 -7.51
CA GLU A 103 2.35 -8.56 -8.55
C GLU A 103 1.76 -9.91 -9.01
N ASP A 104 2.60 -10.90 -9.30
CA ASP A 104 2.16 -12.26 -9.66
C ASP A 104 1.33 -12.92 -8.55
N ARG A 105 1.72 -12.72 -7.29
CA ARG A 105 0.98 -13.25 -6.14
C ARG A 105 -0.36 -12.55 -5.96
N ILE A 106 -0.43 -11.24 -6.18
CA ILE A 106 -1.68 -10.46 -6.11
C ILE A 106 -2.63 -10.93 -7.20
N SER A 107 -2.16 -11.07 -8.45
CA SER A 107 -2.98 -11.56 -9.57
C SER A 107 -3.60 -12.94 -9.27
N LYS A 108 -2.80 -13.89 -8.74
CA LYS A 108 -3.31 -15.21 -8.31
C LYS A 108 -4.33 -15.12 -7.17
N LEU A 109 -4.23 -14.13 -6.29
CA LEU A 109 -5.19 -13.93 -5.21
C LEU A 109 -6.50 -13.32 -5.74
N GLU A 110 -6.43 -12.38 -6.68
CA GLU A 110 -7.60 -11.80 -7.35
C GLU A 110 -8.44 -12.90 -8.03
N ASP A 111 -7.79 -13.78 -8.80
CA ASP A 111 -8.46 -14.93 -9.43
C ASP A 111 -9.13 -15.84 -8.39
N ARG A 112 -8.47 -16.10 -7.26
CA ARG A 112 -9.02 -16.94 -6.19
C ARG A 112 -10.24 -16.29 -5.53
N VAL A 113 -10.20 -14.98 -5.29
CA VAL A 113 -11.32 -14.24 -4.71
C VAL A 113 -12.52 -14.26 -5.66
N GLU A 114 -12.32 -14.07 -6.96
CA GLU A 114 -13.39 -14.14 -7.94
C GLU A 114 -14.05 -15.53 -7.96
N ASN A 115 -13.26 -16.60 -7.94
CA ASN A 115 -13.77 -17.97 -7.84
C ASN A 115 -14.57 -18.22 -6.56
N ILE A 116 -14.14 -17.68 -5.41
CA ILE A 116 -14.87 -17.78 -4.15
C ILE A 116 -16.21 -17.07 -4.26
N ASN A 117 -16.24 -15.83 -4.76
CA ASN A 117 -17.47 -15.05 -4.95
C ASN A 117 -18.48 -15.78 -5.83
N GLN A 118 -18.01 -16.38 -6.93
CA GLN A 118 -18.88 -17.17 -7.81
C GLN A 118 -19.44 -18.41 -7.10
N SER A 119 -18.60 -19.12 -6.32
CA SER A 119 -19.04 -20.27 -5.53
C SER A 119 -20.06 -19.89 -4.45
N GLU A 120 -19.84 -18.79 -3.75
CA GLU A 120 -20.75 -18.28 -2.72
C GLU A 120 -22.10 -17.87 -3.32
N ASN A 121 -22.08 -17.13 -4.43
CA ASN A 121 -23.31 -16.77 -5.15
C ASN A 121 -24.11 -18.00 -5.58
N GLN A 122 -23.44 -19.06 -6.03
CA GLN A 122 -24.12 -20.30 -6.41
C GLN A 122 -24.71 -21.01 -5.20
N LYS A 123 -23.98 -21.08 -4.07
CA LYS A 123 -24.49 -21.65 -2.82
C LYS A 123 -25.68 -20.87 -2.28
N GLU A 124 -25.64 -19.54 -2.34
CA GLU A 124 -26.74 -18.68 -1.91
C GLU A 124 -28.01 -18.95 -2.72
N LYS A 125 -27.90 -19.08 -4.05
CA LYS A 125 -29.04 -19.46 -4.91
C LYS A 125 -29.62 -20.82 -4.52
N THR A 126 -28.76 -21.82 -4.27
CA THR A 126 -29.21 -23.15 -3.84
C THR A 126 -29.91 -23.09 -2.49
N ILE A 127 -29.38 -22.35 -1.51
CA ILE A 127 -30.00 -22.19 -0.19
C ILE A 127 -31.38 -21.54 -0.32
N ARG A 128 -31.50 -20.45 -1.10
CA ARG A 128 -32.80 -19.79 -1.35
C ARG A 128 -33.82 -20.76 -1.95
N GLN A 129 -33.42 -21.56 -2.95
CA GLN A 129 -34.29 -22.57 -3.56
C GLN A 129 -34.74 -23.65 -2.56
N GLN A 130 -33.83 -24.07 -1.67
CA GLN A 130 -34.14 -25.04 -0.62
C GLN A 130 -35.09 -24.46 0.43
N GLU A 131 -34.87 -23.21 0.85
CA GLU A 131 -35.77 -22.49 1.77
C GLU A 131 -37.18 -22.37 1.19
N ASP A 132 -37.30 -21.97 -0.08
CA ASP A 132 -38.58 -21.89 -0.78
C ASP A 132 -39.26 -23.27 -0.85
N SER A 133 -38.52 -24.31 -1.22
CA SER A 133 -39.05 -25.69 -1.28
C SER A 133 -39.53 -26.20 0.08
N LEU A 134 -38.79 -25.91 1.17
CA LEU A 134 -39.18 -26.28 2.53
C LEU A 134 -40.44 -25.54 2.96
N ARG A 135 -40.57 -24.27 2.58
CA ARG A 135 -41.77 -23.47 2.87
C ARG A 135 -43.00 -24.05 2.18
N GLU A 136 -42.89 -24.42 0.91
CA GLU A 136 -43.97 -25.09 0.16
C GLU A 136 -44.37 -26.42 0.78
N LEU A 137 -43.40 -27.25 1.17
CA LEU A 137 -43.68 -28.53 1.84
C LEU A 137 -44.39 -28.34 3.18
N TRP A 138 -43.97 -27.35 3.96
CA TRP A 138 -44.59 -27.02 5.25
C TRP A 138 -46.02 -26.51 5.10
N ASP A 139 -46.25 -25.63 4.12
CA ASP A 139 -47.58 -25.13 3.79
C ASP A 139 -48.49 -26.27 3.30
N ASN A 140 -47.95 -27.21 2.51
CA ASN A 140 -48.68 -28.39 2.07
C ASN A 140 -49.03 -29.34 3.23
N TRP A 141 -48.11 -29.61 4.15
CA TRP A 141 -48.36 -30.42 5.34
C TRP A 141 -49.44 -29.83 6.25
N LYS A 142 -49.51 -28.50 6.36
CA LYS A 142 -50.51 -27.81 7.18
C LYS A 142 -51.85 -27.62 6.50
N ARG A 143 -51.95 -27.78 5.18
CA ARG A 143 -53.15 -27.47 4.39
C ARG A 143 -54.42 -28.17 4.89
N ASN A 144 -54.30 -29.37 5.44
CA ASN A 144 -55.42 -30.15 5.95
C ASN A 144 -55.56 -30.10 7.48
N ASN A 145 -54.70 -29.36 8.18
CA ASN A 145 -54.71 -29.29 9.63
C ASN A 145 -55.67 -28.18 10.09
N ILE A 146 -56.55 -28.50 11.04
CA ILE A 146 -57.50 -27.55 11.64
C ILE A 146 -57.00 -27.19 13.05
N LEU A 147 -56.82 -25.91 13.34
CA LEU A 147 -56.45 -25.42 14.67
C LEU A 147 -57.71 -25.07 15.47
N ILE A 148 -57.96 -25.79 16.57
CA ILE A 148 -59.08 -25.55 17.48
C ILE A 148 -58.55 -24.87 18.75
N ILE A 149 -59.05 -23.68 19.06
CA ILE A 149 -58.62 -22.85 20.20
C ILE A 149 -59.80 -22.74 21.19
N GLY A 150 -59.50 -22.62 22.48
CA GLY A 150 -60.52 -22.41 23.53
C GLY A 150 -61.11 -23.70 24.10
N VAL A 151 -60.49 -24.85 23.85
CA VAL A 151 -60.87 -26.13 24.46
C VAL A 151 -60.57 -26.07 25.98
N PRO A 152 -61.58 -26.27 26.86
CA PRO A 152 -61.36 -26.31 28.30
C PRO A 152 -60.45 -27.49 28.67
N LYS A 153 -59.60 -27.28 29.67
CA LYS A 153 -58.56 -28.24 30.06
C LYS A 153 -59.19 -29.38 30.88
N GLU A 154 -59.65 -30.43 30.22
CA GLU A 154 -60.12 -31.68 30.86
C GLU A 154 -58.96 -32.69 30.99
N GLU A 155 -59.10 -33.70 31.86
CA GLU A 155 -58.09 -34.76 32.06
C GLU A 155 -58.00 -35.63 30.80
N ASP A 156 -56.99 -35.37 29.98
CA ASP A 156 -56.83 -35.94 28.66
C ASP A 156 -56.32 -37.39 28.74
N ASN A 157 -57.23 -38.34 28.56
CA ASN A 157 -56.96 -39.78 28.54
C ASN A 157 -56.85 -40.34 27.10
N GLY A 158 -56.51 -39.48 26.13
CA GLY A 158 -56.19 -39.87 24.74
C GLY A 158 -57.40 -40.21 23.86
N GLN A 159 -58.57 -40.50 24.44
CA GLN A 159 -59.85 -40.56 23.72
C GLN A 159 -60.63 -39.24 23.79
N GLY A 160 -60.14 -38.24 24.54
CA GLY A 160 -60.84 -36.98 24.80
C GLY A 160 -60.92 -36.09 23.56
N LEU A 161 -59.80 -35.87 22.86
CA LEU A 161 -59.72 -34.91 21.76
C LEU A 161 -60.58 -35.29 20.54
N GLU A 162 -60.64 -36.56 20.16
CA GLU A 162 -61.49 -37.02 19.05
C GLU A 162 -62.98 -36.86 19.40
N ASN A 163 -63.37 -37.11 20.66
CA ASN A 163 -64.73 -36.92 21.13
C ASN A 163 -65.11 -35.44 21.16
N ILE A 164 -64.23 -34.57 21.65
CA ILE A 164 -64.40 -33.11 21.62
C ILE A 164 -64.57 -32.62 20.18
N PHE A 165 -63.75 -33.11 19.24
CA PHE A 165 -63.90 -32.77 17.84
C PHE A 165 -65.25 -33.19 17.27
N LYS A 166 -65.70 -34.43 17.55
CA LYS A 166 -67.00 -34.94 17.12
C LYS A 166 -68.15 -34.11 17.71
N GLU A 167 -68.08 -33.76 18.99
CA GLU A 167 -69.07 -32.92 19.67
C GLU A 167 -69.19 -31.55 18.98
N ILE A 168 -68.05 -30.87 18.78
CA ILE A 168 -67.99 -29.57 18.07
C ILE A 168 -68.64 -29.67 16.69
N VAL A 169 -68.32 -30.72 15.91
CA VAL A 169 -68.86 -30.91 14.57
C VAL A 169 -70.36 -31.26 14.60
N THR A 170 -70.83 -32.06 15.56
CA THR A 170 -72.26 -32.38 15.69
C THR A 170 -73.10 -31.17 16.08
N GLU A 171 -72.60 -30.33 16.99
CA GLU A 171 -73.31 -29.14 17.47
C GLU A 171 -73.37 -28.05 16.40
N ASN A 172 -72.24 -27.79 15.72
CA ASN A 172 -72.14 -26.66 14.78
C ASN A 172 -72.43 -27.04 13.32
N PHE A 173 -72.18 -28.30 12.92
CA PHE A 173 -72.27 -28.77 11.54
C PHE A 173 -73.02 -30.12 11.39
N PRO A 174 -74.28 -30.22 11.85
CA PRO A 174 -75.02 -31.49 11.90
C PRO A 174 -75.25 -32.15 10.53
N ASN A 175 -75.15 -31.39 9.43
CA ASN A 175 -75.29 -31.91 8.07
C ASN A 175 -74.04 -32.64 7.56
N LEU A 176 -72.85 -32.33 8.08
CA LEU A 176 -71.59 -32.99 7.73
C LEU A 176 -71.55 -34.41 8.33
N VAL A 177 -72.01 -34.55 9.58
CA VAL A 177 -72.07 -35.83 10.30
C VAL A 177 -72.99 -36.85 9.62
N LYS A 178 -74.06 -36.41 8.95
CA LYS A 178 -75.02 -37.30 8.29
C LYS A 178 -74.55 -37.82 6.93
N LYS A 179 -73.55 -37.19 6.32
CA LYS A 179 -73.12 -37.48 4.94
C LYS A 179 -71.81 -38.28 4.86
N GLU A 180 -70.89 -38.12 5.80
CA GLU A 180 -69.51 -38.62 5.67
C GLU A 180 -68.99 -39.25 6.97
N GLY A 181 -68.15 -40.28 6.85
CA GLY A 181 -67.42 -40.88 7.97
C GLY A 181 -66.20 -40.04 8.33
N ILE A 182 -66.31 -39.23 9.38
CA ILE A 182 -65.21 -38.37 9.88
C ILE A 182 -64.09 -39.27 10.41
N GLN A 183 -62.89 -39.14 9.85
CA GLN A 183 -61.67 -39.76 10.36
C GLN A 183 -60.76 -38.67 10.92
N VAL A 184 -60.33 -38.83 12.18
CA VAL A 184 -59.36 -37.96 12.83
C VAL A 184 -58.03 -38.70 12.88
N GLN A 185 -56.96 -38.03 12.51
CA GLN A 185 -55.59 -38.48 12.73
C GLN A 185 -54.90 -37.48 13.64
N GLU A 186 -54.36 -37.99 14.74
CA GLU A 186 -53.46 -37.21 15.59
C GLU A 186 -52.10 -37.06 14.89
N ALA A 187 -51.46 -35.91 15.08
CA ALA A 187 -50.16 -35.57 14.51
C ALA A 187 -49.01 -35.94 15.45
#